data_AF-A0A358I2I5-F1
#
_entry.id   AF-A0A358I2I5-F1
#
_cell.length_a   1.000
_cell.length_b   1.000
_cell.length_c   1.000
_cell.angle_alpha   90.00
_cell.angle_beta   90.00
_cell.angle_gamma   90.00
#
_symmetry.space_group_name_H-M   'P 1'
#
loop_
_entity.id
_entity.type
_entity.pdbx_description
1 polymer ?
#
loop_
_entity_poly.entity_id
_entity_poly.type
_entity_poly.pdbx_seq_one_letter_code
_entity_poly.pdbx_strand_id
1 'polypeptide(L)'
;MKDTVTNFVTAHVSENLVGDDRTRFLRLLKDDGPELYECVEGNLLEWMTVAAFKLREPIVCNGLARAAQEIVQHWKQFFAAELAAIR
;
A
#
# COMPACT_ATOMS: atom_id res chain seq x y z
N MET A 1 -0.10 -16.00 -2.47
CA MET A 1 1.07 -15.12 -2.43
C MET A 1 0.77 -13.71 -2.93
N LYS A 2 0.31 -13.49 -4.18
CA LYS A 2 0.02 -12.14 -4.71
C LYS A 2 -1.05 -11.40 -3.90
N ASP A 3 -2.17 -12.07 -3.60
CA ASP A 3 -3.27 -11.46 -2.82
C ASP A 3 -2.92 -11.30 -1.34
N THR A 4 -2.06 -12.17 -0.77
CA THR A 4 -1.77 -12.20 0.66
C THR A 4 -0.96 -10.98 1.11
N VAL A 5 0.05 -10.59 0.34
CA VAL A 5 0.90 -9.41 0.65
C VAL A 5 0.12 -8.12 0.43
N THR A 6 -0.59 -7.99 -0.69
CA THR A 6 -1.41 -6.80 -0.98
C THR A 6 -2.48 -6.60 0.09
N ASN A 7 -3.15 -7.66 0.53
CA ASN A 7 -4.14 -7.59 1.62
C ASN A 7 -3.49 -7.22 2.96
N PHE A 8 -2.32 -7.80 3.28
CA PHE A 8 -1.60 -7.48 4.52
C PHE A 8 -1.19 -6.01 4.56
N VAL A 9 -0.56 -5.52 3.50
CA VAL A 9 -0.07 -4.14 3.40
C VAL A 9 -1.25 -3.16 3.45
N THR A 10 -2.36 -3.49 2.78
CA THR A 10 -3.58 -2.68 2.79
C THR A 10 -4.20 -2.62 4.19
N ALA A 11 -4.31 -3.74 4.89
CA ALA A 11 -4.80 -3.77 6.26
C ALA A 11 -3.90 -2.94 7.18
N HIS A 12 -2.57 -3.15 7.11
CA HIS A 12 -1.60 -2.41 7.91
C HIS A 12 -1.73 -0.89 7.71
N VAL A 13 -1.77 -0.43 6.46
CA VAL A 13 -1.90 0.99 6.14
C VAL A 13 -3.27 1.54 6.54
N SER A 14 -4.36 0.81 6.30
CA SER A 14 -5.70 1.25 6.69
C SER A 14 -5.90 1.34 8.21
N GLU A 15 -5.26 0.47 8.99
CA GLU A 15 -5.34 0.44 10.45
C GLU A 15 -4.48 1.53 11.11
N ASN A 16 -3.35 1.89 10.49
CA ASN A 16 -2.41 2.87 11.05
C ASN A 16 -2.64 4.31 10.54
N LEU A 17 -3.37 4.50 9.44
CA LEU A 17 -3.72 5.82 8.94
C LEU A 17 -4.99 6.35 9.62
N VAL A 18 -4.79 7.31 10.54
CA VAL A 18 -5.88 7.97 11.29
C VAL A 18 -5.83 9.49 11.12
N GLY A 19 -6.98 10.16 11.25
CA GLY A 19 -7.09 11.62 11.28
C GLY A 19 -6.48 12.32 10.06
N ASP A 20 -5.62 13.31 10.32
CA ASP A 20 -5.01 14.15 9.29
C ASP A 20 -4.04 13.40 8.38
N ASP A 21 -3.36 12.37 8.91
CA ASP A 21 -2.44 11.54 8.13
C ASP A 21 -3.18 10.72 7.07
N ARG A 22 -4.37 10.21 7.39
CA ARG A 22 -5.23 9.54 6.42
C ARG A 22 -5.65 10.48 5.29
N THR A 23 -6.06 11.71 5.63
CA THR A 23 -6.48 12.70 4.63
C THR A 23 -5.32 13.08 3.71
N ARG A 24 -4.11 13.26 4.26
CA ARG A 24 -2.90 13.53 3.49
C ARG A 24 -2.54 12.37 2.57
N PHE A 25 -2.60 11.14 3.06
CA PHE A 25 -2.36 9.94 2.26
C PHE A 25 -3.34 9.82 1.10
N LEU A 26 -4.64 10.01 1.35
CA LEU A 26 -5.66 9.90 0.29
C LEU A 26 -5.48 10.98 -0.79
N ARG A 27 -5.01 12.18 -0.43
CA ARG A 27 -4.64 13.22 -1.42
C ARG A 27 -3.45 12.78 -2.28
N LEU A 28 -2.38 12.26 -1.66
CA LEU A 28 -1.23 11.71 -2.39
C LEU A 28 -1.64 10.57 -3.33
N LEU A 29 -2.58 9.72 -2.90
CA LEU A 29 -3.15 8.64 -3.70
C LEU A 29 -4.02 9.12 -4.86
N LYS A 30 -4.77 10.22 -4.67
CA LYS A 30 -5.59 10.84 -5.73
C LYS A 30 -4.73 11.52 -6.80
N ASP A 31 -3.67 12.20 -6.38
CA ASP A 31 -2.84 13.04 -7.26
C ASP A 31 -1.76 12.24 -8.02
N ASP A 32 -1.61 10.94 -7.75
CA ASP A 32 -0.59 10.07 -8.35
C ASP A 32 0.84 10.63 -8.22
N GLY A 33 1.13 11.23 -7.08
CA GLY A 33 2.44 11.83 -6.84
C GLY A 33 3.58 10.81 -6.89
N PRO A 34 4.75 11.13 -7.49
CA PRO A 34 5.91 10.24 -7.50
C PRO A 34 6.37 9.85 -6.09
N GLU A 35 6.21 10.74 -5.12
CA GLU A 35 6.51 10.53 -3.70
C GLU A 35 5.72 9.36 -3.09
N LEU A 36 4.51 9.08 -3.58
CA LEU A 36 3.71 7.94 -3.12
C LEU A 36 4.38 6.63 -3.54
N TYR A 37 4.80 6.53 -4.79
CA TYR A 37 5.43 5.32 -5.33
C TYR A 37 6.79 5.07 -4.69
N GLU A 38 7.60 6.12 -4.49
CA GLU A 38 8.88 6.04 -3.78
C GLU A 38 8.70 5.59 -2.33
N CYS A 39 7.70 6.13 -1.63
CA CYS A 39 7.37 5.72 -0.27
C CYS A 39 6.94 4.25 -0.21
N VAL A 40 6.03 3.82 -1.07
CA VAL A 40 5.55 2.43 -1.09
C VAL A 40 6.69 1.47 -1.46
N GLU A 41 7.51 1.81 -2.46
CA GLU A 41 8.66 1.01 -2.85
C GLU A 41 9.71 0.89 -1.73
N GLY A 42 10.02 2.00 -1.05
CA GLY A 42 11.00 2.01 0.05
C GLY A 42 10.60 1.16 1.26
N ASN A 43 9.29 1.03 1.53
CA ASN A 43 8.79 0.26 2.67
C ASN A 43 8.38 -1.18 2.32
N LEU A 44 8.28 -1.51 1.03
CA LEU A 44 7.74 -2.79 0.55
C LEU A 44 8.52 -4.00 1.06
N LEU A 45 9.86 -3.92 1.09
CA LEU A 45 10.71 -5.02 1.56
C LEU A 45 10.45 -5.34 3.05
N GLU A 46 10.32 -4.31 3.88
CA GLU A 46 10.05 -4.46 5.31
C GLU A 46 8.66 -5.08 5.52
N TRP A 47 7.63 -4.54 4.87
CA TRP A 47 6.27 -5.05 5.01
C TRP A 47 6.13 -6.48 4.50
N MET A 48 6.77 -6.83 3.37
CA MET A 48 6.81 -8.19 2.86
C MET A 48 7.49 -9.15 3.86
N THR A 49 8.55 -8.69 4.52
CA THR A 49 9.26 -9.47 5.55
C THR A 49 8.38 -9.75 6.76
N VAL A 50 7.69 -8.72 7.26
CA VAL A 50 6.73 -8.86 8.37
C VAL A 50 5.56 -9.76 7.98
N ALA A 51 5.00 -9.58 6.78
CA ALA A 51 3.89 -10.38 6.27
C ALA A 51 4.27 -11.85 6.21
N ALA A 52 5.39 -12.18 5.59
CA ALA A 52 5.86 -13.55 5.46
C ALA A 52 6.15 -14.21 6.81
N PHE A 53 6.74 -13.47 7.76
CA PHE A 53 6.94 -13.98 9.11
C PHE A 53 5.61 -14.32 9.80
N LYS A 54 4.62 -13.41 9.72
CA LYS A 54 3.28 -13.63 10.29
C LYS A 54 2.54 -14.79 9.64
N LEU A 55 2.68 -14.93 8.32
CA LEU A 55 1.97 -15.92 7.51
C LEU A 55 2.69 -17.27 7.44
N ARG A 56 3.92 -17.36 7.94
CA ARG A 56 4.80 -18.53 7.81
C ARG A 56 5.00 -18.95 6.35
N GLU A 57 5.05 -17.98 5.44
CA GLU A 57 5.25 -18.19 4.01
C GLU A 57 6.67 -17.77 3.59
N PRO A 58 7.27 -18.40 2.56
CA PRO A 58 8.53 -17.94 1.99
C PRO A 58 8.35 -16.62 1.24
N ILE A 59 9.35 -15.74 1.32
CA ILE A 59 9.39 -14.47 0.60
C ILE A 59 10.05 -14.67 -0.76
N VAL A 60 9.40 -14.22 -1.82
CA VAL A 60 10.03 -14.02 -3.13
C VAL A 60 9.92 -12.55 -3.49
N CYS A 61 11.02 -11.81 -3.36
CA CYS A 61 11.09 -10.39 -3.71
C CYS A 61 11.64 -10.23 -5.13
N ASN A 62 10.75 -10.20 -6.14
CA ASN A 62 11.12 -9.87 -7.51
C ASN A 62 10.31 -8.65 -7.98
N GLY A 63 10.98 -7.61 -8.48
CA GLY A 63 10.34 -6.45 -9.11
C GLY A 63 9.56 -5.55 -8.15
N LEU A 64 10.25 -4.96 -7.15
CA LEU A 64 9.66 -4.10 -6.12
C LEU A 64 8.87 -2.91 -6.72
N ALA A 65 9.42 -2.20 -7.71
CA ALA A 65 8.72 -1.12 -8.39
C ALA A 65 7.38 -1.56 -9.01
N ARG A 66 7.33 -2.75 -9.61
CA ARG A 66 6.09 -3.32 -10.17
C ARG A 66 5.11 -3.68 -9.05
N ALA A 67 5.58 -4.27 -7.96
CA ALA A 67 4.75 -4.58 -6.80
C ALA A 67 4.16 -3.30 -6.16
N ALA A 68 4.96 -2.23 -6.07
CA ALA A 68 4.51 -0.93 -5.59
C ALA A 68 3.39 -0.37 -6.45
N GLN A 69 3.55 -0.41 -7.78
CA GLN A 69 2.50 -0.01 -8.71
C GLN A 69 1.22 -0.83 -8.52
N GLU A 70 1.32 -2.14 -8.43
CA GLU A 70 0.16 -3.02 -8.23
C GLU A 70 -0.57 -2.73 -6.90
N ILE A 71 0.17 -2.47 -5.80
CA ILE A 71 -0.40 -2.09 -4.50
C ILE A 71 -1.10 -0.72 -4.58
N VAL A 72 -0.46 0.28 -5.19
CA VAL A 72 -1.06 1.60 -5.35
C VAL A 72 -2.36 1.53 -6.16
N GLN A 73 -2.38 0.76 -7.26
CA GLN A 73 -3.61 0.56 -8.04
C GLN A 73 -4.70 -0.15 -7.21
N HIS A 74 -4.32 -1.13 -6.39
CA HIS A 74 -5.25 -1.78 -5.48
C HIS A 74 -5.84 -0.79 -4.46
N TRP A 75 -5.01 0.07 -3.87
CA TRP A 75 -5.47 1.08 -2.92
C TRP A 75 -6.44 2.09 -3.54
N LYS A 76 -6.24 2.49 -4.79
CA LYS A 76 -7.22 3.35 -5.48
C LYS A 76 -8.59 2.71 -5.60
N GLN A 77 -8.63 1.40 -5.84
CA GLN A 77 -9.88 0.65 -5.90
C GLN A 77 -10.48 0.50 -4.49
N PHE A 78 -9.65 0.17 -3.50
CA PHE A 78 -10.07 -0.02 -2.12
C PHE A 78 -10.64 1.26 -1.50
N PHE A 79 -9.97 2.40 -1.70
CA PHE A 79 -10.37 3.71 -1.18
C PHE A 79 -11.25 4.52 -2.14
N ALA A 80 -11.80 3.92 -3.20
CA ALA A 80 -12.49 4.65 -4.27
C ALA A 80 -13.60 5.59 -3.77
N ALA A 81 -14.38 5.16 -2.76
CA ALA A 81 -15.44 5.97 -2.17
C ALA A 81 -14.88 7.19 -1.40
N GLU A 82 -13.77 7.02 -0.67
CA GLU A 82 -13.11 8.10 0.07
C GLU A 82 -12.42 9.08 -0.89
N LEU A 83 -11.78 8.56 -1.95
CA LEU A 83 -11.15 9.38 -2.98
C LEU A 83 -12.18 10.25 -3.72
N ALA A 84 -13.37 9.72 -3.99
CA ALA A 84 -14.46 10.48 -4.61
C ALA A 84 -15.03 11.58 -3.69
N ALA A 85 -14.90 11.43 -2.37
CA ALA A 85 -15.36 12.42 -1.39
C ALA A 85 -14.38 13.59 -1.21
N ILE A 86 -13.12 13.42 -1.63
CA ILE A 86 -12.11 14.48 -1.60
C ILE A 86 -12.35 15.42 -2.79
N ARG A 87 -12.72 16.67 -2.49
CA ARG A 87 -12.84 17.75 -3.49
C ARG A 87 -11.48 18.12 -4.04
#